data_AF-A0A0P1GRG5-F1
#
_entry.id   AF-A0A0P1GRG5-F1
#
_cell.length_a   1.000
_cell.length_b   1.000
_cell.length_c   1.000
_cell.angle_alpha   90.00
_cell.angle_beta   90.00
_cell.angle_gamma   90.00
#
_symmetry.space_group_name_H-M   'P 1'
#
loop_
_entity.id
_entity.type
_entity.pdbx_description
1 polymer ?
#
loop_
_entity_poly.entity_id
_entity_poly.type
_entity_poly.pdbx_seq_one_letter_code
_entity_poly.pdbx_strand_id
1 'polypeptide(L)'
;MSKSLNLFAGATVGVGLMLTAAYNFADRNVTAFPEKSRVLGALPAPIPEPEAPVQVAEAAPASEGILVSAAHADEASAGLRFGLGREALPEEIAAWNVDVSPDGTGLPDGSGDAIDGEPLFEENCAVCHGSFAEGVDNWPKLAGGDGTLADEDPLKTVGSYWPYLSTVFDYVHRSMPFGNAQSLSADETYAIVAYILYSNDMIDDDFVLSRDSWTEVEMGNADGFIIDDRAETEYAQWRTEPCMENCKETVEITMRATVLDVTPDEEGAEEAPAEMDHSPAVATAAPVEEAAAEPAAEAPVAAAAAPAALDAELVAAGEKVFKKCKACHQVGDGAKNKTGPQLNAIVGRAIGGVDGFKYSSAMAEHGGVWDEAALAAFLAKPKDYIKGTKMAFAGLRKDDDITAVIEYLKSTAP
;
A
#
# COMPACT_ATOMS: atom_id res chain seq x y z
N MET A 1 -40.72 16.54 -69.25
CA MET A 1 -40.63 16.89 -67.81
C MET A 1 -40.62 15.61 -66.99
N SER A 2 -39.67 15.52 -66.07
CA SER A 2 -38.96 14.29 -65.72
C SER A 2 -39.74 13.31 -64.82
N LYS A 3 -39.79 12.03 -65.22
CA LYS A 3 -40.25 10.92 -64.38
C LYS A 3 -39.32 10.63 -63.17
N SER A 4 -38.17 11.30 -63.10
CA SER A 4 -37.20 11.13 -61.99
C SER A 4 -37.64 11.80 -60.69
N LEU A 5 -38.45 12.87 -60.74
CA LEU A 5 -38.82 13.64 -59.54
C LEU A 5 -39.65 12.81 -58.53
N ASN A 6 -40.52 11.93 -59.05
CA ASN A 6 -41.36 11.05 -58.22
C ASN A 6 -40.56 9.93 -57.52
N LEU A 7 -39.43 9.51 -58.12
CA LEU A 7 -38.54 8.52 -57.52
C LEU A 7 -37.72 9.11 -56.37
N PHE A 8 -37.25 10.35 -56.53
CA PHE A 8 -36.50 11.03 -55.47
C PHE A 8 -37.39 11.46 -54.31
N ALA A 9 -38.61 11.94 -54.57
CA ALA A 9 -39.54 12.35 -53.51
C ALA A 9 -39.86 11.20 -52.52
N GLY A 10 -40.07 9.98 -53.02
CA GLY A 10 -40.31 8.82 -52.16
C GLY A 10 -39.08 8.44 -51.30
N ALA A 11 -37.89 8.54 -51.87
CA ALA A 11 -36.65 8.27 -51.15
C ALA A 11 -36.39 9.32 -50.05
N THR A 12 -36.60 10.60 -50.33
CA THR A 12 -36.40 11.68 -49.33
C THR A 12 -37.38 11.55 -48.16
N VAL A 13 -38.64 11.20 -48.44
CA VAL A 13 -39.65 10.96 -47.39
C VAL A 13 -39.29 9.72 -46.56
N GLY A 14 -38.82 8.64 -47.20
CA GLY A 14 -38.38 7.43 -46.50
C GLY A 14 -37.20 7.68 -45.55
N VAL A 15 -36.18 8.41 -46.01
CA VAL A 15 -35.03 8.79 -45.18
C VAL A 15 -35.45 9.72 -44.04
N GLY A 16 -36.31 10.70 -44.30
CA GLY A 16 -36.84 11.59 -43.27
C GLY A 16 -37.61 10.84 -42.16
N LEU A 17 -38.46 9.88 -42.53
CA LEU A 17 -39.19 9.04 -41.58
C LEU A 17 -38.24 8.15 -40.76
N MET A 18 -37.24 7.55 -41.40
CA MET A 18 -36.28 6.67 -40.72
C MET A 18 -35.41 7.45 -39.72
N LEU A 19 -34.92 8.64 -40.10
CA LEU A 19 -34.15 9.51 -39.20
C LEU A 19 -35.00 10.05 -38.04
N THR A 20 -36.26 10.41 -38.30
CA THR A 20 -37.17 10.89 -37.24
C THR A 20 -37.50 9.78 -36.25
N ALA A 21 -37.71 8.55 -36.74
CA ALA A 21 -37.92 7.38 -35.89
C ALA A 21 -36.67 7.04 -35.07
N ALA A 22 -35.48 7.08 -35.69
CA ALA A 22 -34.22 6.86 -34.99
C ALA A 22 -33.97 7.89 -33.88
N TYR A 23 -34.19 9.18 -34.17
CA TYR A 23 -34.08 10.25 -33.17
C TYR A 23 -35.05 10.04 -31.99
N ASN A 24 -36.32 9.73 -32.28
CA ASN A 24 -37.33 9.53 -31.24
C ASN A 24 -37.16 8.23 -30.44
N PHE A 25 -36.54 7.19 -31.00
CA PHE A 25 -36.29 5.93 -30.28
C PHE A 25 -34.95 5.92 -29.51
N ALA A 26 -33.95 6.65 -30.00
CA ALA A 26 -32.65 6.77 -29.34
C ALA A 26 -32.73 7.61 -28.06
N ASP A 27 -33.37 8.79 -28.10
CA ASP A 27 -33.43 9.68 -26.93
C ASP A 27 -34.36 9.18 -25.82
N ARG A 28 -35.38 8.38 -26.16
CA ARG A 28 -36.42 7.99 -25.20
C ARG A 28 -36.02 6.84 -24.27
N ASN A 29 -34.89 6.18 -24.54
CA ASN A 29 -34.37 5.07 -23.73
C ASN A 29 -32.97 5.32 -23.15
N VAL A 30 -32.39 6.50 -23.39
CA VAL A 30 -31.13 6.90 -22.75
C VAL A 30 -31.49 7.75 -21.54
N THR A 31 -31.44 7.14 -20.35
CA THR A 31 -31.45 7.89 -19.10
C THR A 31 -30.23 8.80 -19.07
N ALA A 32 -30.43 10.12 -19.03
CA ALA A 32 -29.34 11.07 -18.82
C ALA A 32 -28.62 10.73 -17.51
N PHE A 33 -27.29 10.79 -17.52
CA PHE A 33 -26.52 10.72 -16.27
C PHE A 33 -26.94 11.90 -15.37
N PRO A 34 -27.21 11.67 -14.08
CA PRO A 34 -27.55 12.76 -13.18
C PRO A 34 -26.39 13.76 -13.13
N GLU A 35 -26.67 15.04 -13.37
CA GLU A 35 -25.70 16.16 -13.39
C GLU A 35 -24.93 16.35 -12.07
N LYS A 36 -25.26 15.59 -11.03
CA LYS A 36 -24.60 15.60 -9.73
C LYS A 36 -24.27 14.17 -9.34
N SER A 37 -23.15 13.65 -9.82
CA SER A 37 -22.49 12.53 -9.15
C SER A 37 -22.25 12.92 -7.70
N ARG A 38 -22.77 12.13 -6.76
CA ARG A 38 -22.64 12.39 -5.32
C ARG A 38 -21.16 12.55 -4.97
N VAL A 39 -20.84 13.68 -4.36
CA VAL A 39 -19.59 13.90 -3.64
C VAL A 39 -19.53 12.83 -2.53
N LEU A 40 -18.58 11.90 -2.65
CA LEU A 40 -18.21 10.98 -1.58
C LEU A 40 -17.51 11.81 -0.51
N GLY A 41 -18.20 12.16 0.57
CA GLY A 41 -17.55 12.92 1.65
C GLY A 41 -18.45 13.46 2.75
N ALA A 42 -19.77 13.42 2.60
CA ALA A 42 -20.67 13.68 3.71
C ALA A 42 -21.66 12.52 3.81
N LEU A 43 -21.69 11.84 4.95
CA LEU A 43 -22.86 11.05 5.31
C LEU A 43 -24.06 12.00 5.19
N PRO A 44 -25.04 11.73 4.31
CA PRO A 44 -26.20 12.59 4.20
C PRO A 44 -26.83 12.66 5.58
N ALA A 45 -27.20 13.87 6.03
CA ALA A 45 -28.02 14.03 7.22
C ALA A 45 -29.16 13.00 7.14
N PRO A 46 -29.49 12.28 8.24
CA PRO A 46 -30.57 11.31 8.22
C PRO A 46 -31.76 11.98 7.56
N ILE A 47 -32.21 11.42 6.44
CA ILE A 47 -33.30 12.00 5.66
C ILE A 47 -34.45 12.14 6.67
N PRO A 48 -34.86 13.36 7.06
CA PRO A 48 -35.96 13.51 8.00
C PRO A 48 -37.13 12.78 7.38
N GLU A 49 -37.76 11.85 8.11
CA GLU A 49 -38.80 10.99 7.54
C GLU A 49 -39.79 11.84 6.75
N PRO A 50 -39.85 11.75 5.41
CA PRO A 50 -40.93 12.39 4.70
C PRO A 50 -42.21 11.66 5.08
N GLU A 51 -43.23 12.40 5.54
CA GLU A 51 -44.60 11.98 5.89
C GLU A 51 -45.39 11.35 4.72
N ALA A 52 -44.69 10.86 3.69
CA ALA A 52 -45.22 10.30 2.47
C ALA A 52 -45.97 8.97 2.73
N PRO A 53 -47.20 8.81 2.19
CA PRO A 53 -47.99 7.59 2.36
C PRO A 53 -47.35 6.39 1.64
N VAL A 54 -47.36 5.23 2.30
CA VAL A 54 -46.89 3.93 1.77
C VAL A 54 -47.99 3.30 0.92
N GLN A 55 -47.71 2.92 -0.33
CA GLN A 55 -48.61 2.05 -1.09
C GLN A 55 -48.47 0.61 -0.62
N VAL A 56 -49.51 0.09 0.03
CA VAL A 56 -49.70 -1.35 0.21
C VAL A 56 -50.33 -1.87 -1.07
N ALA A 57 -49.65 -2.76 -1.78
CA ALA A 57 -50.21 -3.35 -3.00
C ALA A 57 -51.44 -4.20 -2.67
N GLU A 58 -52.63 -3.63 -2.76
CA GLU A 58 -53.87 -4.41 -2.77
C GLU A 58 -54.02 -5.08 -4.14
N ALA A 59 -54.11 -6.40 -4.14
CA ALA A 59 -54.37 -7.17 -5.36
C ALA A 59 -55.76 -6.79 -5.89
N ALA A 60 -55.81 -6.06 -7.00
CA ALA A 60 -57.07 -5.68 -7.64
C ALA A 60 -57.83 -6.93 -8.12
N PRO A 61 -59.15 -7.03 -7.87
CA PRO A 61 -59.94 -8.11 -8.44
C PRO A 61 -60.07 -7.89 -9.96
N ALA A 62 -59.97 -8.97 -10.71
CA ALA A 62 -60.21 -8.97 -12.14
C ALA A 62 -61.69 -8.66 -12.42
N SER A 63 -61.99 -7.56 -13.10
CA SER A 63 -63.26 -7.38 -13.78
C SER A 63 -63.11 -6.62 -15.10
N GLU A 64 -63.81 -7.15 -16.09
CA GLU A 64 -63.76 -6.84 -17.53
C GLU A 64 -64.28 -5.44 -17.88
N GLY A 65 -63.72 -4.83 -18.94
CA GLY A 65 -64.41 -3.80 -19.73
C GLY A 65 -63.69 -2.46 -19.94
N ILE A 66 -62.85 -2.42 -20.99
CA ILE A 66 -62.84 -1.40 -22.07
C ILE A 66 -62.73 0.12 -21.72
N LEU A 67 -61.61 0.69 -22.21
CA LEU A 67 -61.33 2.06 -22.70
C LEU A 67 -60.85 3.17 -21.76
N VAL A 68 -59.56 3.48 -21.96
CA VAL A 68 -58.91 4.81 -21.96
C VAL A 68 -59.07 5.65 -20.69
N SER A 69 -58.09 5.52 -19.80
CA SER A 69 -57.57 6.66 -19.04
C SER A 69 -56.05 6.64 -19.13
N ALA A 70 -55.52 7.11 -20.26
CA ALA A 70 -54.11 7.39 -20.47
C ALA A 70 -53.93 8.92 -20.45
N ALA A 71 -54.03 9.51 -19.27
CA ALA A 71 -53.55 10.85 -18.95
C ALA A 71 -53.59 11.00 -17.43
N HIS A 72 -52.51 11.53 -16.84
CA HIS A 72 -52.28 11.78 -15.40
C HIS A 72 -51.63 10.66 -14.58
N ALA A 73 -50.67 9.92 -15.14
CA ALA A 73 -49.73 9.12 -14.32
C ALA A 73 -48.47 9.91 -13.89
N ASP A 74 -48.21 11.10 -14.46
CA ASP A 74 -46.91 11.79 -14.31
C ASP A 74 -46.84 12.88 -13.22
N GLU A 75 -47.92 13.19 -12.49
CA GLU A 75 -47.89 14.24 -11.45
C GLU A 75 -48.03 13.71 -10.00
N ALA A 76 -48.15 12.39 -9.79
CA ALA A 76 -48.35 11.82 -8.45
C ALA A 76 -47.13 11.10 -7.85
N SER A 77 -45.98 11.04 -8.54
CA SER A 77 -44.84 10.22 -8.10
C SER A 77 -43.76 10.96 -7.30
N ALA A 78 -43.84 12.29 -7.18
CA ALA A 78 -42.97 13.05 -6.27
C ALA A 78 -43.44 12.86 -4.82
N GLY A 79 -43.04 11.74 -4.20
CA GLY A 79 -43.36 11.43 -2.81
C GLY A 79 -44.01 10.07 -2.54
N LEU A 80 -43.88 9.08 -3.44
CA LEU A 80 -44.36 7.72 -3.17
C LEU A 80 -43.20 6.80 -2.73
N ARG A 81 -43.38 6.06 -1.63
CA ARG A 81 -42.50 4.94 -1.24
C ARG A 81 -43.10 3.63 -1.73
N PHE A 82 -42.29 2.80 -2.39
CA PHE A 82 -42.72 1.48 -2.91
C PHE A 82 -43.02 0.43 -1.82
N GLY A 83 -42.85 0.77 -0.53
CA GLY A 83 -43.06 -0.17 0.57
C GLY A 83 -42.09 -1.36 0.58
N LEU A 84 -40.92 -1.21 -0.08
CA LEU A 84 -39.88 -2.22 -0.12
C LEU A 84 -38.88 -2.01 1.03
N GLY A 85 -38.46 -3.11 1.66
CA GLY A 85 -37.51 -3.10 2.77
C GLY A 85 -38.16 -2.82 4.13
N ARG A 86 -37.32 -2.65 5.15
CA ARG A 86 -37.68 -2.23 6.50
C ARG A 86 -36.64 -1.25 7.02
N GLU A 87 -36.98 -0.53 8.08
CA GLU A 87 -35.99 0.27 8.82
C GLU A 87 -34.87 -0.65 9.32
N ALA A 88 -33.63 -0.20 9.15
CA ALA A 88 -32.45 -0.89 9.66
C ALA A 88 -32.43 -0.76 11.18
N LEU A 89 -32.20 -1.87 11.88
CA LEU A 89 -32.08 -1.82 13.34
C LEU A 89 -30.75 -1.14 13.71
N PRO A 90 -30.69 -0.43 14.86
CA PRO A 90 -29.44 0.18 15.30
C PRO A 90 -28.27 -0.81 15.38
N GLU A 91 -28.53 -2.05 15.78
CA GLU A 91 -27.51 -3.10 15.88
C GLU A 91 -26.98 -3.55 14.51
N GLU A 92 -27.82 -3.49 13.47
CA GLU A 92 -27.42 -3.83 12.10
C GLU A 92 -26.55 -2.74 11.49
N ILE A 93 -26.90 -1.48 11.76
CA ILE A 93 -26.09 -0.33 11.35
C ILE A 93 -24.75 -0.40 12.08
N ALA A 94 -24.74 -0.60 13.40
CA ALA A 94 -23.50 -0.69 14.18
C ALA A 94 -22.59 -1.86 13.74
N ALA A 95 -23.17 -2.99 13.31
CA ALA A 95 -22.39 -4.13 12.83
C ALA A 95 -21.77 -3.90 11.45
N TRP A 96 -22.37 -3.06 10.59
CA TRP A 96 -21.94 -2.89 9.20
C TRP A 96 -21.23 -1.57 8.93
N ASN A 97 -21.63 -0.52 9.62
CA ASN A 97 -21.14 0.84 9.47
C ASN A 97 -20.00 1.11 10.47
N VAL A 98 -18.83 0.60 10.12
CA VAL A 98 -17.57 0.76 10.86
C VAL A 98 -16.59 1.66 10.11
N ASP A 99 -17.12 2.52 9.23
CA ASP A 99 -16.33 3.44 8.42
C ASP A 99 -15.72 4.54 9.28
N VAL A 100 -14.48 4.91 8.97
CA VAL A 100 -13.78 5.99 9.67
C VAL A 100 -13.46 7.12 8.70
N SER A 101 -14.03 8.29 8.98
CA SER A 101 -13.75 9.51 8.21
C SER A 101 -12.41 10.12 8.61
N PRO A 102 -11.77 10.94 7.74
CA PRO A 102 -10.48 11.57 8.03
C PRO A 102 -10.44 12.39 9.32
N ASP A 103 -11.57 12.98 9.73
CA ASP A 103 -11.70 13.76 10.96
C ASP A 103 -11.86 12.91 12.24
N GLY A 104 -11.80 11.57 12.13
CA GLY A 104 -11.99 10.63 13.23
C GLY A 104 -13.45 10.27 13.53
N THR A 105 -14.41 10.78 12.75
CA THR A 105 -15.81 10.34 12.85
C THR A 105 -15.91 8.85 12.53
N GLY A 106 -16.58 8.09 13.39
CA GLY A 106 -16.74 6.63 13.24
C GLY A 106 -15.73 5.79 14.03
N LEU A 107 -14.72 6.41 14.65
CA LEU A 107 -13.77 5.70 15.50
C LEU A 107 -14.46 5.01 16.70
N PRO A 108 -14.20 3.71 16.93
CA PRO A 108 -14.65 3.03 18.14
C PRO A 108 -13.86 3.50 19.36
N ASP A 109 -14.45 3.33 20.55
CA ASP A 109 -13.74 3.55 21.81
C ASP A 109 -12.60 2.54 21.93
N GLY A 110 -11.41 3.02 22.29
CA GLY A 110 -10.22 2.20 22.47
C GLY A 110 -8.92 2.99 22.39
N SER A 111 -7.81 2.29 22.59
CA SER A 111 -6.46 2.85 22.46
C SER A 111 -5.41 1.76 22.31
N GLY A 112 -4.25 2.12 21.75
CA GLY A 112 -3.09 1.23 21.70
C GLY A 112 -1.81 1.98 21.34
N ASP A 113 -0.68 1.47 21.79
CA ASP A 113 0.65 1.98 21.46
C ASP A 113 1.43 0.99 20.57
N ALA A 114 2.61 1.39 20.09
CA ALA A 114 3.42 0.54 19.23
C ALA A 114 4.04 -0.65 19.99
N ILE A 115 4.26 -0.53 21.30
CA ILE A 115 4.83 -1.59 22.13
C ILE A 115 3.86 -2.76 22.25
N ASP A 116 2.57 -2.49 22.48
CA ASP A 116 1.51 -3.50 22.47
C ASP A 116 1.15 -3.94 21.04
N GLY A 117 1.38 -3.07 20.05
CA GLY A 117 1.14 -3.34 18.64
C GLY A 117 2.13 -4.31 18.00
N GLU A 118 3.41 -4.24 18.35
CA GLU A 118 4.46 -5.11 17.81
C GLU A 118 4.12 -6.61 17.94
N PRO A 119 3.80 -7.17 19.12
CA PRO A 119 3.48 -8.60 19.25
C PRO A 119 2.22 -9.00 18.46
N LEU A 120 1.21 -8.12 18.40
CA LEU A 120 0.00 -8.36 17.61
C LEU A 120 0.32 -8.39 16.11
N PHE A 121 1.17 -7.48 15.65
CA PHE A 121 1.63 -7.42 14.28
C PHE A 121 2.46 -8.66 13.91
N GLU A 122 3.36 -9.09 14.79
CA GLU A 122 4.19 -10.29 14.58
C GLU A 122 3.32 -11.55 14.46
N GLU A 123 2.29 -11.69 15.30
CA GLU A 123 1.38 -12.83 15.28
C GLU A 123 0.45 -12.84 14.05
N ASN A 124 -0.10 -11.67 13.67
CA ASN A 124 -1.21 -11.60 12.73
C ASN A 124 -0.83 -11.06 11.34
N CYS A 125 0.30 -10.38 11.21
CA CYS A 125 0.61 -9.56 10.02
C CYS A 125 1.98 -9.87 9.41
N ALA A 126 3.00 -10.13 10.23
CA ALA A 126 4.40 -10.19 9.80
C ALA A 126 4.71 -11.32 8.80
N VAL A 127 3.92 -12.39 8.78
CA VAL A 127 4.07 -13.49 7.80
C VAL A 127 4.00 -13.00 6.35
N CYS A 128 3.22 -11.94 6.10
CA CYS A 128 3.11 -11.29 4.79
C CYS A 128 3.82 -9.93 4.79
N HIS A 129 3.63 -9.12 5.83
CA HIS A 129 4.08 -7.74 5.82
C HIS A 129 5.48 -7.53 6.42
N GLY A 130 6.17 -8.57 6.88
CA GLY A 130 7.50 -8.49 7.49
C GLY A 130 7.43 -7.94 8.92
N SER A 131 8.36 -8.30 9.79
CA SER A 131 8.29 -7.88 11.20
C SER A 131 8.30 -6.37 11.38
N PHE A 132 8.84 -5.59 10.43
CA PHE A 132 8.91 -4.13 10.48
C PHE A 132 8.00 -3.47 9.43
N ALA A 133 6.95 -4.19 8.98
CA ALA A 133 6.05 -3.74 7.94
C ALA A 133 6.75 -3.49 6.58
N GLU A 134 7.94 -4.05 6.34
CA GLU A 134 8.77 -3.86 5.15
C GLU A 134 8.39 -4.75 3.94
N GLY A 135 7.43 -5.64 4.13
CA GLY A 135 6.96 -6.65 3.18
C GLY A 135 7.85 -7.89 3.09
N VAL A 136 7.22 -9.06 2.99
CA VAL A 136 7.89 -10.34 2.69
C VAL A 136 7.57 -10.75 1.26
N ASP A 137 8.61 -11.15 0.52
CA ASP A 137 8.49 -11.55 -0.88
C ASP A 137 7.79 -10.46 -1.73
N ASN A 138 6.61 -10.76 -2.31
CA ASN A 138 5.83 -9.85 -3.13
C ASN A 138 4.59 -9.30 -2.41
N TRP A 139 4.46 -9.52 -1.10
CA TRP A 139 3.38 -8.92 -0.32
C TRP A 139 3.59 -7.41 -0.14
N PRO A 140 2.51 -6.64 0.09
CA PRO A 140 2.59 -5.19 0.23
C PRO A 140 3.53 -4.75 1.36
N LYS A 141 4.39 -3.78 1.04
CA LYS A 141 5.20 -3.05 2.01
C LYS A 141 4.31 -1.97 2.64
N LEU A 142 4.22 -1.95 3.96
CA LEU A 142 3.42 -0.97 4.70
C LEU A 142 4.27 0.21 5.20
N ALA A 143 5.60 0.04 5.27
CA ALA A 143 6.54 1.07 5.67
C ALA A 143 7.67 1.32 4.65
N GLY A 144 8.16 2.56 4.62
CA GLY A 144 9.27 3.04 3.79
C GLY A 144 8.85 3.68 2.46
N GLY A 145 9.82 4.07 1.64
CA GLY A 145 9.56 4.72 0.34
C GLY A 145 9.42 6.24 0.41
N ASP A 146 9.75 6.85 1.55
CA ASP A 146 9.76 8.31 1.72
C ASP A 146 10.63 8.99 0.67
N GLY A 147 10.04 9.98 -0.01
CA GLY A 147 10.72 10.74 -1.06
C GLY A 147 10.85 10.02 -2.41
N THR A 148 10.31 8.81 -2.58
CA THR A 148 10.43 8.04 -3.84
C THR A 148 9.30 8.33 -4.84
N LEU A 149 8.33 9.19 -4.52
CA LEU A 149 7.15 9.41 -5.36
C LEU A 149 7.43 9.95 -6.77
N ALA A 150 8.62 10.52 -6.99
CA ALA A 150 9.07 11.03 -8.28
C ALA A 150 10.07 10.11 -9.01
N ASP A 151 10.41 8.96 -8.42
CA ASP A 151 11.33 8.00 -9.02
C ASP A 151 10.66 7.21 -10.16
N GLU A 152 11.46 6.50 -10.96
CA GLU A 152 10.95 5.64 -12.05
C GLU A 152 10.07 4.50 -11.52
N ASP A 153 10.41 3.96 -10.34
CA ASP A 153 9.65 2.93 -9.64
C ASP A 153 9.35 3.37 -8.18
N PRO A 154 8.29 4.16 -7.95
CA PRO A 154 7.95 4.68 -6.62
C PRO A 154 7.53 3.59 -5.64
N LEU A 155 8.05 3.66 -4.41
CA LEU A 155 7.59 2.83 -3.30
C LEU A 155 6.49 3.56 -2.51
N LYS A 156 5.24 3.17 -2.76
CA LYS A 156 4.04 3.80 -2.19
C LYS A 156 3.52 2.99 -1.01
N THR A 157 3.68 3.52 0.20
CA THR A 157 3.31 2.87 1.46
C THR A 157 2.41 3.77 2.30
N VAL A 158 2.10 3.37 3.54
CA VAL A 158 1.32 4.19 4.48
C VAL A 158 2.03 5.53 4.75
N GLY A 159 3.32 5.51 5.10
CA GLY A 159 4.06 6.75 5.39
C GLY A 159 4.35 7.58 4.14
N SER A 160 4.68 6.95 3.01
CA SER A 160 5.14 7.68 1.83
C SER A 160 4.02 8.22 0.93
N TYR A 161 2.83 7.63 0.95
CA TYR A 161 1.80 7.93 -0.04
C TYR A 161 0.40 8.17 0.53
N TRP A 162 0.00 7.53 1.63
CA TRP A 162 -1.39 7.60 2.07
C TRP A 162 -1.71 8.97 2.69
N PRO A 163 -2.88 9.57 2.40
CA PRO A 163 -3.19 10.92 2.87
C PRO A 163 -3.82 10.95 4.26
N TYR A 164 -4.48 9.88 4.69
CA TYR A 164 -5.31 9.88 5.90
C TYR A 164 -5.06 8.64 6.77
N LEU A 165 -4.90 8.88 8.07
CA LEU A 165 -4.81 7.81 9.07
C LEU A 165 -6.09 6.97 9.14
N SER A 166 -7.24 7.58 8.85
CA SER A 166 -8.55 6.92 8.88
C SER A 166 -8.62 5.74 7.93
N THR A 167 -8.00 5.86 6.75
CA THR A 167 -7.96 4.79 5.76
C THR A 167 -7.16 3.60 6.29
N VAL A 168 -6.07 3.85 7.02
CA VAL A 168 -5.26 2.78 7.63
C VAL A 168 -6.10 2.04 8.67
N PHE A 169 -6.73 2.78 9.58
CA PHE A 169 -7.55 2.19 10.64
C PHE A 169 -8.74 1.40 10.10
N ASP A 170 -9.58 2.02 9.25
CA ASP A 170 -10.77 1.38 8.67
C ASP A 170 -10.37 0.13 7.88
N TYR A 171 -9.37 0.23 7.01
CA TYR A 171 -8.94 -0.90 6.19
C TYR A 171 -8.40 -2.05 7.03
N VAL A 172 -7.56 -1.77 8.03
CA VAL A 172 -7.05 -2.81 8.93
C VAL A 172 -8.19 -3.45 9.71
N HIS A 173 -9.06 -2.65 10.34
CA HIS A 173 -10.17 -3.16 11.14
C HIS A 173 -11.14 -4.01 10.32
N ARG A 174 -11.45 -3.57 9.10
CA ARG A 174 -12.48 -4.16 8.26
C ARG A 174 -12.00 -5.31 7.40
N SER A 175 -10.74 -5.29 6.99
CA SER A 175 -10.24 -6.15 5.89
C SER A 175 -9.00 -6.96 6.24
N MET A 176 -8.39 -6.74 7.41
CA MET A 176 -7.21 -7.49 7.86
C MET A 176 -7.51 -8.31 9.13
N PRO A 177 -6.74 -9.38 9.38
CA PRO A 177 -5.72 -10.00 8.51
C PRO A 177 -6.31 -10.63 7.24
N PHE A 178 -5.52 -10.67 6.16
CA PHE A 178 -5.96 -11.29 4.90
C PHE A 178 -6.28 -12.78 5.11
N GLY A 179 -7.52 -13.17 4.78
CA GLY A 179 -8.04 -14.52 5.03
C GLY A 179 -8.76 -14.70 6.38
N ASN A 180 -8.68 -13.72 7.28
CA ASN A 180 -9.36 -13.71 8.58
C ASN A 180 -9.83 -12.30 8.97
N ALA A 181 -10.39 -11.54 8.02
CA ALA A 181 -10.80 -10.16 8.23
C ALA A 181 -11.89 -10.01 9.32
N GLN A 182 -11.95 -8.83 9.96
CA GLN A 182 -12.88 -8.51 11.06
C GLN A 182 -12.66 -9.38 12.32
N SER A 183 -11.45 -9.89 12.52
CA SER A 183 -11.08 -10.64 13.72
C SER A 183 -10.48 -9.78 14.82
N LEU A 184 -10.08 -8.54 14.51
CA LEU A 184 -9.40 -7.63 15.43
C LEU A 184 -10.42 -6.80 16.21
N SER A 185 -10.17 -6.65 17.51
CA SER A 185 -10.87 -5.66 18.35
C SER A 185 -10.40 -4.23 18.04
N ALA A 186 -11.13 -3.25 18.58
CA ALA A 186 -10.76 -1.84 18.44
C ALA A 186 -9.37 -1.55 19.01
N ASP A 187 -9.07 -2.02 20.23
CA ASP A 187 -7.77 -1.81 20.89
C ASP A 187 -6.63 -2.48 20.11
N GLU A 188 -6.82 -3.72 19.65
CA GLU A 188 -5.82 -4.40 18.80
C GLU A 188 -5.59 -3.65 17.49
N THR A 189 -6.64 -3.08 16.91
CA THR A 189 -6.52 -2.27 15.69
C THR A 189 -5.73 -0.99 15.97
N TYR A 190 -6.03 -0.27 17.06
CA TYR A 190 -5.25 0.93 17.44
C TYR A 190 -3.77 0.60 17.65
N ALA A 191 -3.47 -0.48 18.37
CA ALA A 191 -2.10 -0.91 18.64
C ALA A 191 -1.36 -1.30 17.34
N ILE A 192 -1.97 -2.09 16.47
CA ILE A 192 -1.40 -2.46 15.16
C ILE A 192 -1.15 -1.23 14.29
N VAL A 193 -2.09 -0.29 14.26
CA VAL A 193 -1.93 0.96 13.50
C VAL A 193 -0.82 1.83 14.09
N ALA A 194 -0.72 1.95 15.41
CA ALA A 194 0.38 2.62 16.09
C ALA A 194 1.74 1.97 15.70
N TYR A 195 1.82 0.63 15.65
CA TYR A 195 3.02 -0.05 15.22
C TYR A 195 3.38 0.23 13.74
N ILE A 196 2.39 0.31 12.84
CA ILE A 196 2.61 0.69 11.43
C ILE A 196 3.14 2.14 11.34
N LEU A 197 2.58 3.06 12.12
CA LEU A 197 3.04 4.45 12.18
C LEU A 197 4.46 4.56 12.73
N TYR A 198 4.76 3.84 13.80
CA TYR A 198 6.12 3.74 14.36
C TYR A 198 7.12 3.17 13.34
N SER A 199 6.72 2.14 12.59
CA SER A 199 7.55 1.54 11.52
C SER A 199 7.87 2.53 10.39
N ASN A 200 7.03 3.54 10.20
CA ASN A 200 7.22 4.66 9.27
C ASN A 200 7.90 5.89 9.91
N ASP A 201 8.43 5.77 11.13
CA ASP A 201 9.04 6.87 11.90
C ASP A 201 8.09 8.08 12.11
N MET A 202 6.78 7.86 12.16
CA MET A 202 5.77 8.94 12.28
C MET A 202 5.40 9.27 13.73
N ILE A 203 5.58 8.31 14.64
CA ILE A 203 5.32 8.44 16.07
C ILE A 203 6.42 7.75 16.88
N ASP A 204 6.58 8.13 18.15
CA ASP A 204 7.44 7.42 19.10
C ASP A 204 6.79 6.10 19.57
N ASP A 205 7.60 5.19 20.14
CA ASP A 205 7.14 3.85 20.56
C ASP A 205 6.14 3.87 21.72
N ASP A 206 6.21 4.89 22.58
CA ASP A 206 5.33 5.12 23.73
C ASP A 206 4.12 6.03 23.42
N PHE A 207 3.92 6.42 22.15
CA PHE A 207 2.75 7.20 21.75
C PHE A 207 1.49 6.33 21.78
N VAL A 208 0.49 6.76 22.56
CA VAL A 208 -0.80 6.08 22.66
C VAL A 208 -1.75 6.64 21.61
N LEU A 209 -2.04 5.85 20.59
CA LEU A 209 -3.04 6.17 19.58
C LEU A 209 -4.44 5.91 20.14
N SER A 210 -5.31 6.91 20.03
CA SER A 210 -6.69 6.89 20.50
C SER A 210 -7.51 7.90 19.72
N ARG A 211 -8.81 7.96 20.00
CA ARG A 211 -9.68 9.02 19.47
C ARG A 211 -9.21 10.43 19.88
N ASP A 212 -8.67 10.58 21.09
CA ASP A 212 -8.27 11.89 21.63
C ASP A 212 -6.95 12.38 21.03
N SER A 213 -6.03 11.46 20.70
CA SER A 213 -4.72 11.75 20.09
C SER A 213 -4.75 11.69 18.56
N TRP A 214 -5.90 11.40 17.94
CA TRP A 214 -6.04 11.16 16.50
C TRP A 214 -5.50 12.30 15.63
N THR A 215 -5.80 13.54 16.00
CA THR A 215 -5.42 14.73 15.24
C THR A 215 -3.96 15.14 15.42
N GLU A 216 -3.23 14.48 16.33
CA GLU A 216 -1.81 14.73 16.56
C GLU A 216 -0.93 14.01 15.53
N VAL A 217 -1.46 13.01 14.83
CA VAL A 217 -0.73 12.25 13.81
C VAL A 217 -0.78 12.99 12.47
N GLU A 218 0.39 13.37 11.96
CA GLU A 218 0.52 14.02 10.65
C GLU A 218 0.92 13.00 9.58
N MET A 219 0.11 12.89 8.52
CA MET A 219 0.40 12.00 7.39
C MET A 219 1.34 12.68 6.38
N GLY A 220 2.41 12.00 5.97
CA GLY A 220 3.46 12.57 5.12
C GLY A 220 3.00 13.05 3.74
N ASN A 221 1.91 12.50 3.21
CA ASN A 221 1.37 12.84 1.89
C ASN A 221 -0.10 13.33 1.94
N ALA A 222 -0.52 13.97 3.03
CA ALA A 222 -1.88 14.49 3.22
C ALA A 222 -2.36 15.39 2.06
N ASP A 223 -1.47 16.26 1.57
CA ASP A 223 -1.76 17.21 0.47
C ASP A 223 -1.35 16.69 -0.92
N GLY A 224 -0.98 15.40 -1.03
CA GLY A 224 -0.41 14.82 -2.26
C GLY A 224 -1.43 14.43 -3.34
N PHE A 225 -2.72 14.72 -3.13
CA PHE A 225 -3.80 14.27 -3.99
C PHE A 225 -4.59 15.45 -4.54
N ILE A 226 -5.01 15.32 -5.79
CA ILE A 226 -5.89 16.27 -6.47
C ILE A 226 -7.18 15.57 -6.88
N ILE A 227 -8.25 16.36 -7.01
CA ILE A 227 -9.44 15.92 -7.73
C ILE A 227 -9.08 15.80 -9.20
N ASP A 228 -9.63 14.78 -9.86
CA ASP A 228 -9.45 14.52 -11.29
C ASP A 228 -9.62 15.81 -12.13
N ASP A 229 -8.53 16.24 -12.77
CA ASP A 229 -8.43 17.49 -13.55
C ASP A 229 -8.26 17.22 -15.06
N ARG A 230 -8.53 15.99 -15.52
CA ARG A 230 -8.36 15.61 -16.94
C ARG A 230 -9.24 16.43 -17.88
N ALA A 231 -10.35 16.98 -17.38
CA ALA A 231 -11.20 17.89 -18.15
C ALA A 231 -10.46 19.17 -18.55
N GLU A 232 -9.61 19.69 -17.67
CA GLU A 232 -8.80 20.87 -17.86
C GLU A 232 -7.47 20.54 -18.55
N THR A 233 -6.82 19.44 -18.17
CA THR A 233 -5.44 19.13 -18.57
C THR A 233 -5.36 18.30 -19.86
N GLU A 234 -6.33 17.43 -20.14
CA GLU A 234 -6.21 16.42 -21.21
C GLU A 234 -7.30 16.57 -22.29
N TYR A 235 -8.57 16.73 -21.92
CA TYR A 235 -9.68 16.62 -22.86
C TYR A 235 -9.63 17.67 -23.97
N ALA A 236 -9.14 18.88 -23.66
CA ALA A 236 -8.92 19.91 -24.66
C ALA A 236 -7.85 19.52 -25.70
N GLN A 237 -6.86 18.70 -25.30
CA GLN A 237 -5.83 18.19 -26.20
C GLN A 237 -6.35 17.02 -27.05
N TRP A 238 -7.24 16.19 -26.51
CA TRP A 238 -7.70 14.96 -27.18
C TRP A 238 -8.96 15.13 -28.03
N ARG A 239 -9.72 16.20 -27.83
CA ARG A 239 -10.94 16.49 -28.60
C ARG A 239 -10.71 17.39 -29.82
N THR A 240 -9.48 17.43 -30.33
CA THR A 240 -9.14 18.11 -31.58
C THR A 240 -9.39 17.19 -32.78
N GLU A 241 -9.53 17.76 -33.99
CA GLU A 241 -9.63 16.97 -35.22
C GLU A 241 -8.35 16.12 -35.38
N PRO A 242 -8.45 14.78 -35.53
CA PRO A 242 -7.28 13.92 -35.67
C PRO A 242 -6.61 14.11 -37.04
N CYS A 243 -5.33 13.77 -37.14
CA CYS A 243 -4.66 13.68 -38.44
C CYS A 243 -5.21 12.48 -39.23
N MET A 244 -5.55 12.71 -40.50
CA MET A 244 -6.10 11.68 -41.39
C MET A 244 -5.11 11.16 -42.43
N GLU A 245 -4.12 11.96 -42.84
CA GLU A 245 -3.17 11.61 -43.89
C GLU A 245 -1.76 12.12 -43.56
N ASN A 246 -0.73 11.33 -43.90
CA ASN A 246 0.69 11.68 -43.71
C ASN A 246 1.07 12.08 -42.27
N CYS A 247 0.53 11.37 -41.27
CA CYS A 247 0.59 11.77 -39.87
C CYS A 247 1.94 11.57 -39.16
N LYS A 248 2.80 10.71 -39.70
CA LYS A 248 4.15 10.45 -39.20
C LYS A 248 5.09 10.20 -40.37
N GLU A 249 6.34 10.63 -40.22
CA GLU A 249 7.39 10.39 -41.21
C GLU A 249 7.98 8.98 -41.10
N THR A 250 8.05 8.42 -39.88
CA THR A 250 8.64 7.11 -39.60
C THR A 250 7.80 6.33 -38.58
N VAL A 251 7.90 5.00 -38.64
CA VAL A 251 7.17 4.04 -37.77
C VAL A 251 8.10 2.97 -37.21
N GLU A 252 9.19 3.39 -36.57
CA GLU A 252 10.16 2.46 -35.97
C GLU A 252 9.56 1.69 -34.79
N ILE A 253 9.90 0.39 -34.70
CA ILE A 253 9.50 -0.47 -33.59
C ILE A 253 10.46 -0.24 -32.43
N THR A 254 9.97 0.32 -31.32
CA THR A 254 10.80 0.60 -30.13
C THR A 254 10.68 -0.47 -29.05
N MET A 255 9.57 -1.21 -28.99
CA MET A 255 9.33 -2.26 -28.01
C MET A 255 8.51 -3.40 -28.61
N ARG A 256 8.78 -4.64 -28.18
CA ARG A 256 8.03 -5.84 -28.55
C ARG A 256 7.71 -6.64 -27.30
N ALA A 257 6.43 -6.97 -27.08
CA ALA A 257 6.00 -7.76 -25.92
C ALA A 257 6.69 -9.15 -25.86
N THR A 258 7.00 -9.73 -27.02
CA THR A 258 7.74 -10.99 -27.16
C THR A 258 9.19 -10.93 -26.64
N VAL A 259 9.70 -9.73 -26.30
CA VAL A 259 11.02 -9.58 -25.65
C VAL A 259 10.89 -9.84 -24.14
N LEU A 260 9.76 -9.50 -23.52
CA LEU A 260 9.52 -9.75 -22.10
C LEU A 260 9.05 -11.18 -21.86
N ASP A 261 8.21 -11.70 -22.75
CA ASP A 261 7.76 -13.09 -22.78
C ASP A 261 7.21 -13.61 -21.44
N VAL A 262 6.35 -12.82 -20.81
CA VAL A 262 5.67 -13.14 -19.54
C VAL A 262 4.19 -13.51 -19.71
N THR A 263 3.75 -13.72 -20.95
CA THR A 263 2.36 -14.11 -21.25
C THR A 263 2.27 -15.63 -21.19
N PRO A 264 1.34 -16.23 -20.41
CA PRO A 264 1.23 -17.69 -20.34
C PRO A 264 0.98 -18.30 -21.73
N ASP A 265 1.69 -19.38 -22.03
CA ASP A 265 1.51 -20.13 -23.28
C ASP A 265 0.21 -20.93 -23.27
N GLU A 266 -0.46 -20.98 -24.42
CA GLU A 266 -1.52 -21.97 -24.65
C GLU A 266 -0.89 -23.28 -25.13
N GLU A 267 -1.23 -24.41 -24.50
CA GLU A 267 -0.83 -25.74 -24.99
C GLU A 267 -1.29 -25.92 -26.45
N GLY A 268 -0.34 -25.89 -27.39
CA GLY A 268 -0.60 -26.09 -28.81
C GLY A 268 -0.68 -24.81 -29.66
N ALA A 269 -0.40 -23.63 -29.11
CA ALA A 269 -0.09 -22.46 -29.93
C ALA A 269 1.25 -22.70 -30.63
N GLU A 270 1.28 -22.62 -31.97
CA GLU A 270 2.54 -22.66 -32.72
C GLU A 270 3.39 -21.44 -32.33
N GLU A 271 4.54 -21.68 -31.71
CA GLU A 271 5.60 -20.69 -31.59
C GLU A 271 5.91 -20.14 -32.99
N ALA A 272 5.71 -18.84 -33.18
CA ALA A 272 6.16 -18.17 -34.40
C ALA A 272 7.67 -18.41 -34.55
N PRO A 273 8.17 -18.79 -35.74
CA PRO A 273 9.55 -19.24 -35.89
C PRO A 273 10.52 -18.16 -35.43
N ALA A 274 11.37 -18.54 -34.48
CA ALA A 274 12.50 -17.76 -33.98
C ALA A 274 13.60 -17.65 -35.05
N GLU A 275 13.32 -17.01 -36.18
CA GLU A 275 14.33 -16.63 -37.15
C GLU A 275 14.24 -15.14 -37.47
N MET A 276 14.67 -14.31 -36.52
CA MET A 276 15.25 -13.00 -36.85
C MET A 276 16.45 -12.76 -35.95
N ASP A 277 17.62 -12.72 -36.60
CA ASP A 277 18.93 -12.34 -36.06
C ASP A 277 18.82 -11.09 -35.17
N HIS A 278 18.84 -11.34 -33.86
CA HIS A 278 19.20 -10.35 -32.87
C HIS A 278 20.57 -10.74 -32.32
N SER A 279 21.62 -10.48 -33.08
CA SER A 279 22.91 -10.15 -32.48
C SER A 279 22.70 -8.97 -31.53
N PRO A 280 22.86 -9.16 -30.20
CA PRO A 280 23.16 -8.01 -29.38
C PRO A 280 24.59 -7.60 -29.77
N ALA A 281 24.77 -6.34 -30.15
CA ALA A 281 26.07 -5.69 -30.06
C ALA A 281 26.42 -5.57 -28.58
N VAL A 282 26.78 -6.71 -27.97
CA VAL A 282 27.45 -6.79 -26.69
C VAL A 282 28.83 -6.19 -26.94
N ALA A 283 29.07 -5.03 -26.34
CA ALA A 283 30.44 -4.57 -26.11
C ALA A 283 31.15 -5.69 -25.35
N THR A 284 32.04 -6.39 -26.04
CA THR A 284 32.84 -7.49 -25.53
C THR A 284 33.68 -7.00 -24.35
N ALA A 285 33.25 -7.33 -23.13
CA ALA A 285 34.16 -7.44 -22.00
C ALA A 285 34.96 -8.74 -22.21
N ALA A 286 36.28 -8.58 -22.28
CA ALA A 286 37.23 -9.65 -22.52
C ALA A 286 37.17 -10.75 -21.43
N PRO A 287 37.46 -12.01 -21.78
CA PRO A 287 37.52 -13.10 -20.82
C PRO A 287 38.74 -12.92 -19.93
N VAL A 288 38.56 -12.96 -18.61
CA VAL A 288 39.68 -13.12 -17.68
C VAL A 288 39.73 -14.60 -17.30
N GLU A 289 40.84 -15.22 -17.70
CA GLU A 289 41.22 -16.59 -17.40
C GLU A 289 41.22 -16.88 -15.90
N GLU A 290 40.75 -18.09 -15.61
CA GLU A 290 41.03 -18.84 -14.39
C GLU A 290 42.54 -19.08 -14.29
N ALA A 291 43.20 -18.43 -13.33
CA ALA A 291 44.58 -18.71 -12.97
C ALA A 291 44.64 -19.11 -11.49
N ALA A 292 44.89 -20.40 -11.27
CA ALA A 292 45.30 -20.95 -9.99
C ALA A 292 46.71 -20.46 -9.61
N ALA A 293 46.88 -20.01 -8.37
CA ALA A 293 48.14 -20.08 -7.63
C ALA A 293 47.92 -19.91 -6.11
N GLU A 294 48.22 -20.97 -5.34
CA GLU A 294 48.64 -20.95 -3.92
C GLU A 294 50.03 -20.26 -3.76
N PRO A 295 50.63 -20.14 -2.55
CA PRO A 295 50.12 -19.66 -1.26
C PRO A 295 51.03 -18.57 -0.62
N ALA A 296 50.62 -18.07 0.55
CA ALA A 296 51.41 -17.45 1.64
C ALA A 296 52.01 -16.04 1.47
N ALA A 297 51.51 -15.12 2.31
CA ALA A 297 52.34 -14.24 3.13
C ALA A 297 51.54 -13.75 4.37
N GLU A 298 51.79 -14.39 5.51
CA GLU A 298 51.47 -13.83 6.83
C GLU A 298 52.32 -12.58 7.09
N ALA A 299 51.69 -11.48 7.52
CA ALA A 299 52.28 -10.47 8.41
C ALA A 299 51.23 -9.41 8.82
N PRO A 300 51.33 -8.82 10.02
CA PRO A 300 51.46 -9.45 11.33
C PRO A 300 50.16 -9.24 12.14
N VAL A 301 49.86 -10.20 13.00
CA VAL A 301 48.88 -10.05 14.09
C VAL A 301 49.34 -8.87 14.97
N ALA A 302 48.64 -7.74 14.88
CA ALA A 302 48.80 -6.66 15.83
C ALA A 302 48.23 -7.12 17.17
N ALA A 303 49.13 -7.15 18.15
CA ALA A 303 48.95 -7.50 19.55
C ALA A 303 47.49 -7.42 20.06
N ALA A 304 46.98 -8.58 20.49
CA ALA A 304 45.91 -8.66 21.46
C ALA A 304 46.26 -7.76 22.66
N ALA A 305 45.53 -6.66 22.81
CA ALA A 305 45.43 -5.98 24.07
C ALA A 305 44.80 -6.96 25.07
N ALA A 306 45.39 -7.06 26.26
CA ALA A 306 44.82 -7.82 27.37
C ALA A 306 43.33 -7.46 27.55
N PRO A 307 42.44 -8.40 27.91
CA PRO A 307 41.04 -8.06 28.11
C PRO A 307 40.98 -7.02 29.23
N ALA A 308 40.50 -5.82 28.89
CA ALA A 308 39.95 -4.93 29.89
C ALA A 308 38.90 -5.75 30.63
N ALA A 309 39.04 -5.87 31.95
CA ALA A 309 38.05 -6.56 32.75
C ALA A 309 36.70 -5.87 32.51
N LEU A 310 35.70 -6.63 32.07
CA LEU A 310 34.37 -6.10 31.82
C LEU A 310 33.79 -5.51 33.11
N ASP A 311 33.17 -4.34 33.00
CA ASP A 311 32.50 -3.73 34.15
C ASP A 311 31.19 -4.46 34.42
N ALA A 312 31.15 -5.25 35.52
CA ALA A 312 29.99 -6.06 35.88
C ALA A 312 28.71 -5.24 36.13
N GLU A 313 28.84 -3.99 36.62
CA GLU A 313 27.69 -3.10 36.84
C GLU A 313 27.15 -2.60 35.50
N LEU A 314 28.06 -2.23 34.58
CA LEU A 314 27.70 -1.78 33.25
C LEU A 314 27.11 -2.92 32.40
N VAL A 315 27.63 -4.15 32.52
CA VAL A 315 27.06 -5.35 31.90
C VAL A 315 25.62 -5.58 32.38
N ALA A 316 25.37 -5.47 33.70
CA ALA A 316 24.03 -5.63 34.25
C ALA A 316 23.06 -4.51 33.82
N ALA A 317 23.55 -3.28 33.64
CA ALA A 317 22.79 -2.19 33.06
C ALA A 317 22.49 -2.44 31.57
N GLY A 318 23.50 -2.89 30.82
CA GLY A 318 23.41 -3.21 29.41
C GLY A 318 22.44 -4.34 29.11
N GLU A 319 22.38 -5.38 29.97
CA GLU A 319 21.40 -6.44 29.83
C GLU A 319 19.95 -5.92 29.92
N LYS A 320 19.71 -4.88 30.73
CA LYS A 320 18.39 -4.22 30.81
C LYS A 320 18.09 -3.44 29.55
N VAL A 321 19.06 -2.68 29.02
CA VAL A 321 18.92 -1.96 27.74
C VAL A 321 18.68 -2.94 26.61
N PHE A 322 19.39 -4.07 26.60
CA PHE A 322 19.26 -5.12 25.59
C PHE A 322 17.84 -5.71 25.50
N LYS A 323 16.97 -5.52 26.50
CA LYS A 323 15.55 -5.88 26.38
C LYS A 323 14.87 -5.25 25.17
N LYS A 324 15.28 -4.03 24.78
CA LYS A 324 14.82 -3.34 23.56
C LYS A 324 15.26 -4.06 22.27
N CYS A 325 16.25 -4.94 22.36
CA CYS A 325 16.81 -5.70 21.25
C CYS A 325 16.36 -7.17 21.23
N LYS A 326 15.86 -7.71 22.37
CA LYS A 326 15.56 -9.14 22.56
C LYS A 326 14.44 -9.69 21.67
N ALA A 327 13.55 -8.81 21.21
CA ALA A 327 12.53 -9.16 20.23
C ALA A 327 13.19 -9.68 18.95
N CYS A 328 14.09 -8.88 18.39
CA CYS A 328 14.73 -9.12 17.10
C CYS A 328 16.04 -9.91 17.16
N HIS A 329 16.78 -9.86 18.28
CA HIS A 329 18.12 -10.43 18.38
C HIS A 329 18.24 -11.45 19.50
N GLN A 330 19.18 -12.39 19.34
CA GLN A 330 19.58 -13.33 20.36
C GLN A 330 21.09 -13.22 20.66
N VAL A 331 21.42 -13.50 21.92
CA VAL A 331 22.78 -13.61 22.44
C VAL A 331 22.87 -14.81 23.40
N GLY A 332 24.07 -15.34 23.61
CA GLY A 332 24.36 -16.49 24.46
C GLY A 332 24.39 -17.82 23.71
N ASP A 333 24.54 -18.90 24.47
CA ASP A 333 24.68 -20.25 23.93
C ASP A 333 23.47 -20.67 23.08
N GLY A 334 23.74 -21.11 21.85
CA GLY A 334 22.70 -21.55 20.92
C GLY A 334 21.86 -20.42 20.31
N ALA A 335 22.31 -19.16 20.40
CA ALA A 335 21.67 -18.03 19.74
C ALA A 335 21.50 -18.27 18.22
N LYS A 336 20.29 -18.00 17.71
CA LYS A 336 19.92 -18.14 16.31
C LYS A 336 19.58 -16.78 15.71
N ASN A 337 19.67 -16.69 14.40
CA ASN A 337 19.12 -15.57 13.65
C ASN A 337 17.59 -15.55 13.81
N LYS A 338 17.03 -14.37 14.04
CA LYS A 338 15.58 -14.10 14.04
C LYS A 338 15.31 -13.01 12.99
N THR A 339 14.42 -12.06 13.29
CA THR A 339 14.23 -10.80 12.57
C THR A 339 15.56 -10.05 12.36
N GLY A 340 16.42 -10.05 13.38
CA GLY A 340 17.82 -9.61 13.29
C GLY A 340 18.82 -10.78 13.41
N PRO A 341 20.09 -10.59 12.98
CA PRO A 341 21.12 -11.59 13.15
C PRO A 341 21.46 -11.81 14.63
N GLN A 342 21.99 -12.97 14.98
CA GLN A 342 22.56 -13.16 16.33
C GLN A 342 23.74 -12.20 16.59
N LEU A 343 23.92 -11.80 17.85
CA LEU A 343 24.87 -10.75 18.23
C LEU A 343 26.05 -11.25 19.09
N ASN A 344 26.28 -12.56 19.19
CA ASN A 344 27.47 -13.10 19.86
C ASN A 344 28.72 -12.68 19.12
N ALA A 345 29.76 -12.28 19.86
CA ALA A 345 31.03 -11.81 19.29
C ALA A 345 30.84 -10.71 18.22
N ILE A 346 29.89 -9.79 18.43
CA ILE A 346 29.68 -8.70 17.47
C ILE A 346 30.85 -7.72 17.44
N VAL A 347 31.47 -7.42 18.60
CA VAL A 347 32.60 -6.48 18.66
C VAL A 347 33.82 -7.08 17.94
N GLY A 348 34.30 -6.38 16.92
CA GLY A 348 35.39 -6.78 16.03
C GLY A 348 34.95 -7.62 14.82
N ARG A 349 33.66 -8.01 14.73
CA ARG A 349 33.13 -8.77 13.58
C ARG A 349 32.88 -7.86 12.38
N ALA A 350 33.03 -8.41 11.17
CA ALA A 350 32.64 -7.72 9.94
C ALA A 350 31.16 -7.28 9.98
N ILE A 351 30.92 -6.04 9.53
CA ILE A 351 29.57 -5.53 9.32
C ILE A 351 28.90 -6.39 8.23
N GLY A 352 27.66 -6.82 8.46
CA GLY A 352 26.97 -7.72 7.52
C GLY A 352 27.51 -9.16 7.45
N GLY A 353 28.28 -9.60 8.45
CA GLY A 353 29.06 -10.85 8.37
C GLY A 353 28.50 -12.11 9.06
N VAL A 354 27.22 -12.15 9.49
CA VAL A 354 26.65 -13.37 10.11
C VAL A 354 26.12 -14.33 9.04
N ASP A 355 26.64 -15.55 9.03
CA ASP A 355 26.20 -16.59 8.11
C ASP A 355 24.71 -16.92 8.26
N GLY A 356 24.06 -17.14 7.12
CA GLY A 356 22.65 -17.54 7.06
C GLY A 356 21.66 -16.42 7.43
N PHE A 357 22.09 -15.17 7.58
CA PHE A 357 21.19 -14.02 7.70
C PHE A 357 21.14 -13.20 6.40
N LYS A 358 19.95 -12.81 5.96
CA LYS A 358 19.76 -12.01 4.74
C LYS A 358 19.77 -10.51 5.07
N TYR A 359 20.94 -9.90 4.96
CA TYR A 359 21.14 -8.47 5.19
C TYR A 359 20.43 -7.60 4.13
N SER A 360 20.25 -6.30 4.45
CA SER A 360 19.98 -5.30 3.41
C SER A 360 21.21 -5.08 2.56
N SER A 361 21.04 -4.68 1.29
CA SER A 361 22.19 -4.40 0.40
C SER A 361 23.12 -3.35 1.02
N ALA A 362 22.54 -2.29 1.61
CA ALA A 362 23.30 -1.25 2.30
C ALA A 362 24.19 -1.79 3.43
N MET A 363 23.69 -2.70 4.27
CA MET A 363 24.45 -3.29 5.37
C MET A 363 25.52 -4.27 4.88
N ALA A 364 25.22 -5.04 3.83
CA ALA A 364 26.15 -6.01 3.25
C ALA A 364 27.32 -5.33 2.52
N GLU A 365 27.07 -4.19 1.87
CA GLU A 365 28.05 -3.45 1.08
C GLU A 365 28.82 -2.38 1.87
N HIS A 366 28.36 -2.03 3.08
CA HIS A 366 28.97 -0.98 3.91
C HIS A 366 30.47 -1.21 4.16
N GLY A 367 30.87 -2.47 4.34
CA GLY A 367 32.24 -2.84 4.69
C GLY A 367 32.64 -2.38 6.10
N GLY A 368 33.82 -2.84 6.54
CA GLY A 368 34.36 -2.53 7.87
C GLY A 368 33.99 -3.55 8.95
N VAL A 369 34.31 -3.19 10.20
CA VAL A 369 34.10 -4.03 11.38
C VAL A 369 33.33 -3.27 12.46
N TRP A 370 32.57 -3.98 13.28
CA TRP A 370 31.88 -3.44 14.45
C TRP A 370 32.86 -3.18 15.59
N ASP A 371 33.59 -2.08 15.55
CA ASP A 371 34.27 -1.57 16.75
C ASP A 371 33.29 -0.81 17.68
N GLU A 372 33.76 -0.43 18.87
CA GLU A 372 32.91 0.25 19.86
C GLU A 372 32.37 1.60 19.33
N ALA A 373 33.15 2.33 18.54
CA ALA A 373 32.74 3.62 17.99
C ALA A 373 31.69 3.45 16.88
N ALA A 374 31.89 2.48 15.98
CA ALA A 374 30.94 2.12 14.94
C ALA A 374 29.62 1.61 15.53
N LEU A 375 29.68 0.76 16.56
CA LEU A 375 28.50 0.31 17.28
C LEU A 375 27.80 1.48 17.99
N ALA A 376 28.53 2.37 18.64
CA ALA A 376 27.93 3.53 19.30
C ALA A 376 27.21 4.44 18.30
N ALA A 377 27.84 4.76 17.17
CA ALA A 377 27.25 5.58 16.13
C ALA A 377 26.01 4.92 15.50
N PHE A 378 26.09 3.61 15.20
CA PHE A 378 24.96 2.87 14.66
C PHE A 378 23.81 2.76 15.66
N LEU A 379 24.08 2.45 16.93
CA LEU A 379 23.06 2.31 17.97
C LEU A 379 22.40 3.65 18.33
N ALA A 380 23.11 4.78 18.18
CA ALA A 380 22.55 6.10 18.36
C ALA A 380 21.48 6.42 17.30
N LYS A 381 21.75 6.10 16.03
CA LYS A 381 20.82 6.36 14.93
C LYS A 381 21.06 5.45 13.71
N PRO A 382 20.46 4.24 13.68
CA PRO A 382 20.80 3.21 12.70
C PRO A 382 20.58 3.62 11.24
N LYS A 383 19.44 4.25 10.96
CA LYS A 383 19.05 4.69 9.60
C LYS A 383 19.94 5.81 9.06
N ASP A 384 20.51 6.64 9.95
CA ASP A 384 21.45 7.70 9.56
C ASP A 384 22.86 7.13 9.33
N TYR A 385 23.29 6.17 10.16
CA TYR A 385 24.62 5.57 10.03
C TYR A 385 24.71 4.64 8.80
N ILE A 386 23.71 3.79 8.56
CA ILE A 386 23.61 2.93 7.37
C ILE A 386 22.27 3.20 6.69
N LYS A 387 22.27 4.14 5.75
CA LYS A 387 21.09 4.49 4.95
C LYS A 387 20.63 3.28 4.14
N GLY A 388 19.38 2.85 4.33
CA GLY A 388 18.84 1.62 3.73
C GLY A 388 19.07 0.35 4.56
N THR A 389 19.48 0.48 5.83
CA THR A 389 19.39 -0.63 6.79
C THR A 389 17.95 -1.08 6.97
N LYS A 390 17.73 -2.38 7.11
CA LYS A 390 16.42 -2.98 7.42
C LYS A 390 16.12 -3.02 8.92
N MET A 391 17.06 -2.59 9.76
CA MET A 391 16.83 -2.54 11.20
C MET A 391 15.94 -1.34 11.53
N ALA A 392 14.64 -1.59 11.73
CA ALA A 392 13.69 -0.55 12.13
C ALA A 392 13.79 -0.29 13.64
N PHE A 393 14.80 0.50 14.00
CA PHE A 393 15.04 0.93 15.37
C PHE A 393 15.37 2.42 15.36
N ALA A 394 14.64 3.22 16.14
CA ALA A 394 14.82 4.67 16.21
C ALA A 394 16.22 5.08 16.72
N GLY A 395 16.84 4.22 17.53
CA GLY A 395 18.13 4.46 18.16
C GLY A 395 18.04 4.68 19.68
N LEU A 396 19.17 4.57 20.36
CA LEU A 396 19.29 4.86 21.79
C LEU A 396 19.61 6.33 22.00
N ARG A 397 18.75 7.05 22.72
CA ARG A 397 18.89 8.50 22.97
C ARG A 397 19.96 8.86 24.01
N LYS A 398 20.41 7.89 24.83
CA LYS A 398 21.34 8.13 25.96
C LYS A 398 22.67 7.45 25.72
N ASP A 399 23.76 8.21 25.80
CA ASP A 399 25.12 7.69 25.66
C ASP A 399 25.46 6.62 26.72
N ASP A 400 24.93 6.77 27.93
CA ASP A 400 25.08 5.77 29.00
C ASP A 400 24.42 4.43 28.63
N ASP A 401 23.26 4.46 27.97
CA ASP A 401 22.55 3.24 27.52
C ASP A 401 23.34 2.56 26.39
N ILE A 402 23.91 3.34 25.47
CA ILE A 402 24.76 2.86 24.38
C ILE A 402 26.02 2.19 24.95
N THR A 403 26.70 2.87 25.87
CA THR A 403 27.92 2.35 26.50
C THR A 403 27.62 1.05 27.26
N ALA A 404 26.52 1.03 28.03
CA ALA A 404 26.09 -0.14 28.77
C ALA A 404 25.78 -1.34 27.88
N VAL A 405 25.00 -1.16 26.80
CA VAL A 405 24.64 -2.27 25.91
C VAL A 405 25.86 -2.80 25.15
N ILE A 406 26.82 -1.95 24.77
CA ILE A 406 28.07 -2.39 24.13
C ILE A 406 28.90 -3.25 25.10
N GLU A 407 29.01 -2.86 26.36
CA GLU A 407 29.73 -3.66 27.37
C GLU A 407 29.04 -4.99 27.64
N TYR A 408 27.71 -5.02 27.66
CA TYR A 408 26.96 -6.27 27.73
C TYR A 408 27.21 -7.18 26.51
N LEU A 409 27.22 -6.63 25.29
CA LEU A 409 27.53 -7.40 24.07
C LEU A 409 28.98 -7.91 24.04
N LYS A 410 29.91 -7.23 24.71
CA LYS A 410 31.27 -7.76 24.92
C LYS A 410 31.28 -8.97 25.84
N SER A 411 30.36 -9.05 26.79
CA SER A 411 30.22 -10.21 27.71
C SER A 411 29.59 -11.44 27.06
N THR A 412 28.95 -11.30 25.90
CA THR A 412 28.26 -12.40 25.18
C THR A 412 29.12 -12.99 24.06
N ALA A 413 30.40 -12.62 23.98
CA ALA A 413 31.38 -13.31 23.16
C ALA A 413 31.59 -14.75 23.69
N PRO A 414 31.73 -15.76 22.81
CA PRO A 414 32.03 -17.14 23.23
C PRO A 414 33.40 -17.28 23.88
#